data_AF-A0A7C1AUJ1-F1
#
_entry.id   AF-A0A7C1AUJ1-F1
#
_cell.length_a   1.000
_cell.length_b   1.000
_cell.length_c   1.000
_cell.angle_alpha   90.00
_cell.angle_beta   90.00
_cell.angle_gamma   90.00
#
_symmetry.space_group_name_H-M   'P 1'
#
loop_
_entity.id
_entity.type
_entity.pdbx_description
1 polymer ?
#
loop_
_entity_poly.entity_id
_entity_poly.type
_entity_poly.pdbx_seq_one_letter_code
_entity_poly.pdbx_strand_id
1 'polypeptide(L)'
;MKVGRRAFIGFVAGAVGGTLLSPLPWKLADDIAIWTQNWSWRPSPERGHRAAKKTICTLCGGGCPIEVDFIDGKRAIYARGGDWGICSLGASAVQY
;
A
#
# COMPACT_ATOMS: atom_id res chain seq x y z
N MET A 1 24.30 -42.47 -17.45
CA MET A 1 25.42 -41.51 -17.60
C MET A 1 25.80 -40.99 -16.21
N LYS A 2 27.06 -40.59 -15.98
CA LYS A 2 27.47 -39.89 -14.74
C LYS A 2 27.54 -38.38 -15.00
N VAL A 3 26.91 -37.56 -14.15
CA VAL A 3 26.96 -36.09 -14.29
C VAL A 3 28.32 -35.58 -13.83
N GLY A 4 29.16 -35.14 -14.78
CA GLY A 4 30.48 -34.57 -14.49
C GLY A 4 30.41 -33.10 -14.06
N ARG A 5 31.41 -32.63 -13.30
CA ARG A 5 31.49 -31.25 -12.76
C ARG A 5 31.20 -30.16 -13.79
N ARG A 6 31.72 -30.28 -15.01
CA ARG A 6 31.47 -29.29 -16.10
C ARG A 6 30.00 -29.25 -16.53
N ALA A 7 29.34 -30.41 -16.63
CA ALA A 7 27.92 -30.49 -16.99
C ALA A 7 27.03 -29.93 -15.87
N PHE A 8 27.36 -30.21 -14.61
CA PHE A 8 26.66 -29.63 -13.46
C PHE A 8 26.77 -28.10 -13.43
N ILE A 9 27.97 -27.54 -13.60
CA ILE A 9 28.18 -26.08 -13.62
C ILE A 9 27.44 -25.45 -14.80
N GLY A 10 27.50 -26.04 -16.00
CA GLY A 10 26.77 -25.55 -17.17
C GLY A 10 25.25 -25.56 -16.97
N PHE A 11 24.70 -26.61 -16.35
CA PHE A 11 23.29 -26.69 -15.99
C PHE A 11 22.89 -25.62 -14.95
N VAL A 12 23.66 -25.44 -13.88
CA VAL A 12 23.38 -24.43 -12.84
C VAL A 12 23.47 -23.01 -13.41
N ALA A 13 24.48 -22.71 -14.23
CA ALA A 13 24.61 -21.41 -14.88
C ALA A 13 23.44 -21.14 -15.86
N GLY A 14 23.04 -22.15 -16.65
CA GLY A 14 21.88 -22.08 -17.54
C GLY A 14 20.56 -21.90 -16.78
N ALA A 15 20.40 -22.57 -15.63
CA ALA A 15 19.23 -22.41 -14.77
C ALA A 15 19.16 -21.00 -14.16
N VAL A 16 20.25 -20.48 -13.58
CA VAL A 16 20.30 -19.12 -13.01
C VAL A 16 20.03 -18.06 -14.10
N GLY A 17 20.70 -18.17 -15.25
CA GLY A 17 20.46 -17.26 -16.38
C GLY A 17 19.02 -17.34 -16.90
N GLY A 18 18.50 -18.56 -17.08
CA GLY A 18 17.11 -18.80 -17.51
C GLY A 18 16.08 -18.24 -16.53
N THR A 19 16.28 -18.39 -15.22
CA THR A 19 15.40 -17.80 -14.20
C THR A 19 15.42 -16.27 -14.28
N LEU A 20 16.60 -15.65 -14.28
CA LEU A 20 16.73 -14.18 -14.28
C LEU A 20 16.22 -13.51 -15.57
N LEU A 21 16.39 -14.18 -16.72
CA LEU A 21 15.90 -13.72 -18.03
C LEU A 21 14.42 -14.09 -18.29
N SER A 22 13.77 -14.80 -17.38
CA SER A 22 12.34 -15.12 -17.47
C SER A 22 11.48 -14.15 -16.63
N PRO A 23 10.15 -14.10 -16.84
CA PRO A 23 9.24 -13.41 -15.94
C PRO A 23 9.14 -13.98 -14.52
N LEU A 24 9.66 -15.19 -14.26
CA LEU A 24 9.42 -15.95 -13.02
C LEU A 24 9.79 -15.20 -11.72
N PRO A 25 11.01 -14.68 -11.51
CA PRO A 25 11.36 -14.01 -10.25
C PRO A 25 10.55 -12.72 -10.05
N TRP A 26 10.27 -11.99 -11.14
CA TRP A 26 9.52 -10.74 -11.12
C TRP A 26 8.05 -10.96 -10.78
N LYS A 27 7.42 -11.97 -11.40
CA LYS A 27 6.02 -12.33 -11.12
C LYS A 27 5.86 -12.99 -9.75
N LEU A 28 6.82 -13.81 -9.31
CA LEU A 28 6.85 -14.35 -7.95
C LEU A 28 6.91 -13.23 -6.89
N ALA A 29 7.71 -12.18 -7.12
CA ALA A 29 7.76 -11.04 -6.21
C ALA A 29 6.44 -10.25 -6.15
N ASP A 30 5.79 -10.04 -7.30
CA ASP A 30 4.45 -9.45 -7.42
C ASP A 30 3.38 -10.29 -6.71
N ASP A 31 3.35 -11.60 -6.92
CA ASP A 31 2.41 -12.51 -6.26
C ASP A 31 2.62 -12.58 -4.74
N ILE A 32 3.87 -12.49 -4.26
CA ILE A 32 4.19 -12.37 -2.82
C ILE A 32 3.70 -11.02 -2.26
N ALA A 33 3.87 -9.92 -3.00
CA ALA A 33 3.38 -8.61 -2.60
C ALA A 33 1.84 -8.55 -2.54
N ILE A 34 1.14 -9.19 -3.49
CA ILE A 34 -0.32 -9.32 -3.48
C ILE A 34 -0.77 -10.21 -2.31
N TRP A 35 -0.13 -11.38 -2.12
CA TRP A 35 -0.51 -12.33 -1.06
C TRP A 35 -0.34 -11.72 0.34
N THR A 36 0.80 -11.10 0.63
CA THR A 36 1.04 -10.41 1.92
C THR A 36 0.05 -9.27 2.19
N GLN A 37 -0.53 -8.68 1.13
CA GLN A 37 -1.57 -7.65 1.22
C GLN A 37 -3.01 -8.16 1.21
N ASN A 38 -3.26 -9.44 0.88
CA ASN A 38 -4.62 -9.97 0.70
C ASN A 38 -4.86 -11.34 1.37
N TRP A 39 -3.94 -11.83 2.22
CA TRP A 39 -4.15 -13.05 3.01
C TRP A 39 -5.32 -12.88 4.01
N SER A 40 -5.93 -14.01 4.41
CA SER A 40 -7.24 -14.07 5.06
C SER A 40 -7.36 -13.37 6.42
N TRP A 41 -6.24 -13.10 7.12
CA TRP A 41 -6.21 -12.45 8.44
C TRP A 41 -5.62 -11.03 8.41
N ARG A 42 -5.58 -10.36 7.24
CA ARG A 42 -5.30 -8.91 7.19
C ARG A 42 -6.44 -8.13 7.87
N PRO A 43 -6.15 -7.17 8.77
CA PRO A 43 -7.18 -6.28 9.34
C PRO A 43 -7.83 -5.43 8.25
N SER A 44 -8.97 -5.89 7.75
CA SER A 44 -9.78 -5.15 6.78
C SER A 44 -10.50 -3.99 7.48
N PRO A 45 -10.54 -2.77 6.92
CA PRO A 45 -11.33 -1.70 7.48
C PRO A 45 -12.83 -2.05 7.47
N GLU A 46 -13.54 -1.66 8.53
CA GLU A 46 -15.01 -1.75 8.61
C GLU A 46 -15.63 -1.10 7.36
N ARG A 47 -16.56 -1.80 6.70
CA ARG A 47 -17.27 -1.28 5.53
C ARG A 47 -18.57 -0.65 5.99
N GLY A 48 -18.79 0.60 5.61
CA GLY A 48 -19.95 1.37 6.06
C GLY A 48 -20.25 2.56 5.15
N HIS A 49 -21.22 3.38 5.56
CA HIS A 49 -21.60 4.57 4.83
C HIS A 49 -20.53 5.67 4.97
N ARG A 50 -20.18 6.28 3.84
CA ARG A 50 -19.15 7.33 3.73
C ARG A 50 -19.78 8.71 3.86
N ALA A 51 -19.70 9.31 5.05
CA ALA A 51 -20.27 10.62 5.36
C ALA A 51 -19.16 11.68 5.55
N ALA A 52 -19.26 12.80 4.84
CA ALA A 52 -18.34 13.92 4.99
C ALA A 52 -18.79 14.87 6.12
N LYS A 53 -17.86 15.34 6.95
CA LYS A 53 -18.12 16.31 8.02
C LYS A 53 -17.11 17.45 7.97
N LYS A 54 -17.61 18.69 7.90
CA LYS A 54 -16.79 19.91 7.92
C LYS A 54 -16.34 20.22 9.36
N THR A 55 -15.08 20.57 9.52
CA THR A 55 -14.41 20.86 10.81
C THR A 55 -13.21 21.80 10.60
N ILE A 56 -12.49 22.11 11.66
CA ILE A 56 -11.30 22.97 11.64
C ILE A 56 -10.07 22.13 12.00
N CYS A 57 -8.96 22.32 11.28
CA CYS A 57 -7.68 21.68 11.58
C CYS A 57 -7.02 22.34 12.80
N THR A 58 -6.75 21.54 13.84
CA THR A 58 -6.15 21.97 15.12
C THR A 58 -4.65 21.66 15.25
N LEU A 59 -4.04 21.01 14.25
CA LEU A 59 -2.62 20.62 14.27
C LEU A 59 -1.64 21.82 14.26
N CYS A 60 -2.12 23.00 13.92
CA CYS A 60 -1.38 24.25 14.05
C CYS A 60 -2.35 25.40 14.37
N GLY A 61 -1.81 26.53 14.85
CA GLY A 61 -2.60 27.74 15.15
C GLY A 61 -3.25 28.43 13.93
N GLY A 62 -3.10 27.87 12.72
CA GLY A 62 -3.65 28.43 11.49
C GLY A 62 -5.14 28.13 11.25
N GLY A 63 -5.75 27.19 11.98
CA GLY A 63 -7.20 26.98 12.01
C GLY A 63 -7.86 26.72 10.63
N CYS A 64 -7.19 26.02 9.72
CA CYS A 64 -7.68 25.85 8.35
C CYS A 64 -8.99 25.03 8.30
N PRO A 65 -9.99 25.44 7.49
CA PRO A 65 -11.22 24.66 7.32
C PRO A 65 -10.96 23.40 6.49
N ILE A 66 -11.41 22.25 7.00
CA ILE A 66 -11.25 20.94 6.37
C ILE A 66 -12.56 20.14 6.36
N GLU A 67 -12.69 19.24 5.40
CA GLU A 67 -13.79 18.29 5.29
C GLU A 67 -13.22 16.87 5.48
N VAL A 68 -13.68 16.18 6.51
CA VAL A 68 -13.19 14.84 6.87
C VAL A 68 -14.23 13.80 6.52
N ASP A 69 -13.82 12.78 5.78
CA ASP A 69 -14.64 11.64 5.40
C ASP A 69 -14.63 10.57 6.49
N PHE A 70 -15.80 10.20 7.01
CA PHE A 70 -15.99 9.17 8.03
C PHE A 70 -16.69 7.92 7.48
N ILE A 71 -16.33 6.74 8.00
CA ILE A 71 -17.14 5.52 7.93
C ILE A 71 -18.05 5.46 9.16
N ASP A 72 -19.35 5.37 8.93
CA ASP A 72 -20.42 5.23 9.95
C ASP A 72 -20.32 6.24 11.12
N GLY A 73 -19.77 7.43 10.84
CA GLY A 73 -19.51 8.48 11.84
C GLY A 73 -18.41 8.17 12.86
N LYS A 74 -17.78 6.99 12.83
CA LYS A 74 -16.77 6.54 13.81
C LYS A 74 -15.33 6.78 13.34
N ARG A 75 -15.00 6.34 12.12
CA ARG A 75 -13.62 6.25 11.64
C ARG A 75 -13.37 7.25 10.52
N ALA A 76 -12.49 8.23 10.75
CA ALA A 76 -11.97 9.07 9.69
C ALA A 76 -11.11 8.26 8.69
N ILE A 77 -11.23 8.57 7.40
CA ILE A 77 -10.48 7.93 6.30
C ILE A 77 -9.56 8.94 5.59
N TYR A 78 -10.05 10.16 5.38
CA TYR A 78 -9.45 11.14 4.49
C TYR A 78 -9.85 12.55 4.93
N ALA A 79 -8.91 13.50 4.82
CA ALA A 79 -9.16 14.92 5.06
C ALA A 79 -8.89 15.70 3.76
N ARG A 80 -9.89 16.47 3.32
CA ARG A 80 -9.80 17.40 2.19
C ARG A 80 -9.81 18.84 2.71
N GLY A 81 -9.14 19.75 1.99
CA GLY A 81 -9.36 21.17 2.19
C GLY A 81 -10.70 21.63 1.61
N GLY A 82 -11.09 22.87 1.92
CA GLY A 82 -12.05 23.61 1.10
C GLY A 82 -11.43 24.03 -0.24
N ASP A 83 -12.07 24.98 -0.92
CA ASP A 83 -11.69 25.42 -2.28
C ASP A 83 -10.25 25.97 -2.39
N TRP A 84 -9.66 26.39 -1.26
CA TRP A 84 -8.30 26.91 -1.12
C TRP A 84 -7.23 25.81 -0.87
N GLY A 85 -7.62 24.54 -0.86
CA GLY A 85 -6.72 23.41 -0.62
C GLY A 85 -6.40 23.16 0.86
N ILE A 86 -5.38 22.33 1.10
CA ILE A 86 -4.96 21.90 2.45
C ILE A 86 -3.44 21.80 2.53
N CYS A 87 -2.85 22.14 3.67
CA CYS A 87 -1.43 21.96 3.92
C CYS A 87 -1.09 20.48 4.19
N SER A 88 0.18 20.10 4.06
CA SER A 88 0.65 18.72 4.31
C SER A 88 0.27 18.20 5.71
N LEU A 89 0.42 19.04 6.74
CA LEU A 89 0.00 18.72 8.11
C LEU A 89 -1.50 18.42 8.19
N GLY A 90 -2.34 19.27 7.58
CA GLY A 90 -3.80 19.06 7.51
C GLY A 90 -4.19 17.79 6.76
N ALA A 91 -3.49 17.45 5.68
CA ALA A 91 -3.71 16.19 4.95
C ALA A 91 -3.38 14.96 5.80
N SER A 92 -2.39 15.04 6.70
CA SER A 92 -2.08 13.99 7.67
C SER A 92 -2.99 13.95 8.91
N ALA A 93 -3.97 14.84 9.05
CA ALA A 93 -4.82 14.96 10.26
C ALA A 93 -5.74 13.75 10.55
N VAL A 94 -5.74 12.71 9.70
CA VAL A 94 -6.43 11.43 9.94
C VAL A 94 -5.53 10.41 10.65
N GLN A 95 -4.22 10.69 10.77
CA GLN A 95 -3.23 9.82 11.41
C GLN A 95 -2.94 10.18 12.88
N TYR A 96 -3.61 11.21 13.41
CA TYR A 96 -3.42 11.79 14.74
C TYR A 96 -4.67 11.61 15.61
#